data_AF-A0A453NK51-F1
#
_entry.id   AF-A0A453NK51-F1
#
_cell.length_a   1.000
_cell.length_b   1.000
_cell.length_c   1.000
_cell.angle_alpha   90.00
_cell.angle_beta   90.00
_cell.angle_gamma   90.00
#
_symmetry.space_group_name_H-M   'P 1'
#
loop_
_entity.id
_entity.type
_entity.pdbx_description
1 polymer ?
#
loop_
_entity_poly.entity_id
_entity_poly.type
_entity_poly.pdbx_seq_one_letter_code
_entity_poly.pdbx_strand_id
1 'polypeptide(L)'
;MDRCFDSFGGRKKARLMEESKKRRMQYAQGSGSSFAGSHDEPTRIPDPMVGFNLPSDRKPSMTRMLPEQAVGPPFFYFQNVARAPRGAWTTISKKFYDIQPEFVDSKYFCAASRESGYIHNLPIENREALLPFPLKTVFDAFPHYKKWWPSWDPRRQLNCLQASVATAKLTDQIQRTLARSGNPSVQKHVVDECKTWDLVWVGKNKVAQLEPDEMESLLGFPRDHTRGVVKTEREGFEGEA
;
A
#
# COMPACT_ATOMS: atom_id res chain seq x y z
N MET A 1 2.19 -52.28 58.43
CA MET A 1 3.41 -51.49 58.17
C MET A 1 3.69 -51.63 56.69
N ASP A 2 3.15 -50.70 55.88
CA ASP A 2 3.88 -49.57 55.26
C ASP A 2 4.61 -50.01 53.97
N ARG A 3 4.74 -49.28 52.87
CA ARG A 3 4.18 -48.05 52.27
C ARG A 3 4.83 -48.01 50.87
N CYS A 4 4.14 -47.44 49.88
CA CYS A 4 4.72 -46.67 48.75
C CYS A 4 5.59 -47.41 47.69
N PHE A 5 5.70 -46.98 46.43
CA PHE A 5 5.26 -45.74 45.77
C PHE A 5 5.04 -46.04 44.28
N ASP A 6 3.83 -45.78 43.79
CA ASP A 6 3.47 -45.80 42.38
C ASP A 6 3.84 -44.43 41.78
N SER A 7 4.98 -44.31 41.08
CA SER A 7 5.57 -43.02 40.67
C SER A 7 5.94 -42.93 39.18
N PHE A 8 5.18 -43.59 38.30
CA PHE A 8 5.41 -43.47 36.85
C PHE A 8 4.23 -42.87 36.06
N GLY A 9 3.02 -42.80 36.65
CA GLY A 9 1.83 -42.27 35.99
C GLY A 9 1.72 -40.74 35.93
N GLY A 10 2.33 -40.02 36.88
CA GLY A 10 2.21 -38.55 37.01
C GLY A 10 2.97 -37.75 35.94
N ARG A 11 4.16 -38.22 35.55
CA ARG A 11 5.05 -37.50 34.61
C ARG A 11 4.48 -37.43 33.19
N LYS A 12 3.78 -38.48 32.72
CA LYS A 12 3.15 -38.50 31.38
C LYS A 12 1.93 -37.58 31.31
N LYS A 13 1.09 -37.55 32.35
CA LYS A 13 -0.08 -36.63 32.41
C LYS A 13 0.35 -35.17 32.50
N ALA A 14 1.38 -34.85 33.29
CA ALA A 14 1.92 -33.49 33.38
C ALA A 14 2.46 -33.01 32.02
N ARG A 15 3.20 -33.87 31.30
CA ARG A 15 3.78 -33.54 29.99
C ARG A 15 2.71 -33.30 28.91
N LEU A 16 1.64 -34.12 28.88
CA LEU A 16 0.50 -33.92 27.98
C LEU A 16 -0.30 -32.65 28.30
N MET A 17 -0.47 -32.34 29.59
CA MET A 17 -1.19 -31.13 30.02
C MET A 17 -0.38 -29.85 29.72
N GLU A 18 0.95 -29.93 29.79
CA GLU A 18 1.86 -28.84 29.45
C GLU A 18 1.98 -28.63 27.93
N GLU A 19 1.94 -29.71 27.14
CA GLU A 19 1.87 -29.64 25.68
C GLU A 19 0.52 -29.07 25.20
N SER A 20 -0.57 -29.40 25.89
CA SER A 20 -1.91 -28.82 25.65
C SER A 20 -1.97 -27.34 26.02
N LYS A 21 -1.30 -26.91 27.11
CA LYS A 21 -1.14 -25.49 27.46
C LYS A 21 -0.25 -24.74 26.49
N LYS A 22 0.83 -25.35 25.98
CA LYS A 22 1.70 -24.77 24.94
C LYS A 22 0.98 -24.61 23.60
N ARG A 23 0.19 -25.60 23.19
CA ARG A 23 -0.70 -25.47 22.02
C ARG A 23 -1.73 -24.37 22.23
N ARG A 24 -2.37 -24.29 23.41
CA ARG A 24 -3.34 -23.22 23.74
C ARG A 24 -2.71 -21.83 23.80
N MET A 25 -1.43 -21.70 24.19
CA MET A 25 -0.69 -20.43 24.12
C MET A 25 -0.22 -20.07 22.70
N GLN A 26 0.09 -21.05 21.84
CA GLN A 26 0.36 -20.80 20.41
C GLN A 26 -0.89 -20.27 19.69
N TYR A 27 -2.09 -20.77 20.03
CA TYR A 27 -3.36 -20.22 19.52
C TYR A 27 -3.70 -18.83 20.06
N ALA A 28 -3.06 -18.37 21.14
CA ALA A 28 -3.22 -17.01 21.67
C ALA A 28 -2.23 -15.99 21.06
N GLN A 29 -1.15 -16.47 20.42
CA GLN A 29 -0.14 -15.63 19.75
C GLN A 29 -0.36 -15.50 18.23
N GLY A 30 -1.18 -16.37 17.63
CA GLY A 30 -1.81 -16.09 16.35
C GLY A 30 -3.02 -15.21 16.60
N SER A 31 -2.88 -13.89 16.51
CA SER A 31 -3.99 -12.95 16.64
C SER A 31 -4.97 -13.13 15.48
N GLY A 32 -5.81 -14.17 15.54
CA GLY A 32 -7.17 -14.06 15.07
C GLY A 32 -7.85 -13.08 15.99
N SER A 33 -7.81 -11.79 15.65
CA SER A 33 -8.75 -10.84 16.25
C SER A 33 -10.12 -11.32 15.82
N SER A 34 -10.83 -11.98 16.74
CA SER A 34 -12.27 -12.08 16.67
C SER A 34 -12.79 -10.69 16.32
N PHE A 35 -13.38 -10.52 15.13
CA PHE A 35 -13.99 -9.28 14.65
C PHE A 35 -15.27 -8.91 15.44
N ALA A 36 -15.38 -9.34 16.69
CA ALA A 36 -16.29 -8.78 17.69
C ALA A 36 -15.70 -7.47 18.25
N GLY A 37 -15.23 -6.59 17.35
CA GLY A 37 -14.88 -5.22 17.71
C GLY A 37 -16.16 -4.40 17.79
N SER A 38 -16.30 -3.63 18.86
CA SER A 38 -17.24 -2.50 18.93
C SER A 38 -17.20 -1.73 17.60
N HIS A 39 -18.37 -1.30 17.11
CA HIS A 39 -18.50 -0.50 15.88
C HIS A 39 -17.65 0.79 15.87
N ASP A 40 -17.01 1.14 16.98
CA ASP A 40 -16.21 2.35 17.17
C ASP A 40 -14.70 2.24 16.91
N GLU A 41 -14.11 1.05 16.82
CA GLU A 41 -12.64 0.95 16.67
C GLU A 41 -12.18 1.22 15.21
N PRO A 42 -11.17 2.08 14.99
CA PRO A 42 -10.64 2.33 13.65
C PRO A 42 -10.07 1.05 13.04
N THR A 43 -10.29 0.84 11.74
CA THR A 43 -9.63 -0.24 11.00
C THR A 43 -8.12 -0.08 11.08
N ARG A 44 -7.43 -1.09 11.62
CA ARG A 44 -5.97 -1.07 11.76
C ARG A 44 -5.31 -1.28 10.41
N ILE A 45 -4.73 -0.22 9.86
CA ILE A 45 -3.89 -0.28 8.65
C ILE A 45 -2.51 -0.85 9.03
N PRO A 46 -2.03 -1.92 8.38
CA PRO A 46 -0.70 -2.49 8.64
C PRO A 46 0.43 -1.53 8.29
N ASP A 47 1.54 -1.61 9.03
CA ASP A 47 2.81 -0.98 8.68
C ASP A 47 3.93 -2.02 8.82
N PRO A 48 4.58 -2.46 7.71
CA PRO A 48 4.41 -2.00 6.33
C PRO A 48 3.16 -2.57 5.62
N MET A 49 2.57 -1.79 4.70
CA MET A 49 1.41 -2.21 3.85
C MET A 49 1.82 -3.12 2.68
N VAL A 50 2.14 -4.38 2.98
CA VAL A 50 2.65 -5.37 2.01
C VAL A 50 1.63 -6.44 1.60
N GLY A 51 0.37 -6.30 1.99
CA GLY A 51 -0.69 -7.27 1.71
C GLY A 51 -0.43 -8.66 2.30
N PHE A 52 -0.85 -9.69 1.56
CA PHE A 52 -0.67 -11.10 1.89
C PHE A 52 0.67 -11.66 1.36
N ASN A 53 1.67 -10.79 1.19
CA ASN A 53 3.02 -10.97 0.65
C ASN A 53 3.22 -10.28 -0.71
N LEU A 54 4.37 -9.61 -0.83
CA LEU A 54 4.81 -9.08 -2.12
C LEU A 54 5.34 -10.23 -2.99
N PRO A 55 5.20 -10.16 -4.33
CA PRO A 55 5.72 -11.19 -5.24
C PRO A 55 7.23 -11.47 -5.11
N SER A 56 8.00 -10.50 -4.60
CA SER A 56 9.45 -10.65 -4.39
C SER A 56 9.83 -11.28 -3.03
N ASP A 57 8.87 -11.41 -2.10
CA ASP A 57 9.13 -11.90 -0.76
C ASP A 57 9.12 -13.44 -0.75
N ARG A 58 10.25 -14.05 -0.37
CA ARG A 58 10.36 -15.52 -0.15
C ARG A 58 9.75 -15.99 1.18
N LYS A 59 8.88 -15.19 1.79
CA LYS A 59 8.27 -15.53 3.08
C LYS A 59 7.24 -16.64 2.90
N PRO A 60 6.99 -17.45 3.95
CA PRO A 60 5.89 -18.41 3.92
C PRO A 60 4.59 -17.70 3.53
N SER A 61 3.83 -18.30 2.61
CA SER A 61 2.51 -17.81 2.24
C SER A 61 1.67 -17.59 3.50
N MET A 62 1.07 -16.40 3.64
CA MET A 62 0.09 -16.20 4.69
C MET A 62 -1.06 -17.18 4.46
N THR A 63 -1.47 -17.91 5.49
CA THR A 63 -2.66 -18.76 5.39
C THR A 63 -3.89 -17.90 5.68
N ARG A 64 -4.76 -17.75 4.68
CA ARG A 64 -6.05 -17.07 4.82
C ARG A 64 -7.18 -18.08 4.67
N MET A 65 -8.04 -18.15 5.67
CA MET A 65 -9.26 -18.96 5.61
C MET A 65 -10.41 -18.12 5.05
N LEU A 66 -11.03 -18.60 3.97
CA LEU A 66 -12.24 -18.02 3.42
C LEU A 66 -13.48 -18.78 3.95
N PRO A 67 -14.61 -18.10 4.19
CA PRO A 67 -15.89 -18.77 4.41
C PRO A 67 -16.29 -19.60 3.19
N GLU A 68 -17.01 -20.69 3.42
CA GLU A 68 -17.45 -21.62 2.36
C GLU A 68 -18.22 -20.92 1.23
N GLN A 69 -19.02 -19.90 1.58
CA GLN A 69 -19.84 -19.14 0.63
C GLN A 69 -19.00 -18.23 -0.29
N ALA A 70 -17.76 -17.93 0.09
CA ALA A 70 -16.87 -17.06 -0.69
C ALA A 70 -15.86 -17.85 -1.52
N VAL A 71 -15.73 -19.16 -1.32
CA VAL A 71 -14.75 -20.00 -2.01
C VAL A 71 -15.24 -20.36 -3.41
N GLY A 72 -14.35 -20.26 -4.39
CA GLY A 72 -14.63 -20.68 -5.76
C GLY A 72 -15.33 -19.61 -6.61
N PRO A 73 -15.83 -19.99 -7.79
CA PRO A 73 -16.42 -19.06 -8.73
C PRO A 73 -17.82 -18.56 -8.28
N PRO A 74 -18.20 -17.32 -8.65
CA PRO A 74 -17.38 -16.36 -9.38
C PRO A 74 -16.28 -15.77 -8.49
N PHE A 75 -15.11 -15.57 -9.08
CA PHE A 75 -14.07 -14.78 -8.42
C PHE A 75 -14.46 -13.30 -8.43
N PHE A 76 -14.16 -12.60 -7.34
CA PHE A 76 -14.38 -11.16 -7.22
C PHE A 76 -13.14 -10.46 -6.69
N TYR A 77 -13.02 -9.20 -7.06
CA TYR A 77 -11.95 -8.31 -6.62
C TYR A 77 -12.51 -6.91 -6.46
N PHE A 78 -12.54 -6.41 -5.23
CA PHE A 78 -13.03 -5.09 -4.89
C PHE A 78 -11.88 -4.26 -4.33
N GLN A 79 -11.72 -3.04 -4.82
CA GLN A 79 -10.73 -2.09 -4.34
C GLN A 79 -11.42 -0.89 -3.67
N ASN A 80 -10.79 -0.38 -2.62
CA ASN A 80 -11.11 0.94 -2.07
C ASN A 80 -9.85 1.59 -1.48
N VAL A 81 -9.90 2.90 -1.21
CA VAL A 81 -8.81 3.61 -0.52
C VAL A 81 -8.55 3.00 0.85
N ALA A 82 -7.27 2.79 1.22
CA ALA A 82 -6.93 2.17 2.49
C ALA A 82 -7.42 3.02 3.67
N ARG A 83 -7.16 4.33 3.63
CA ARG A 83 -7.58 5.31 4.65
C ARG A 83 -9.03 5.79 4.43
N ALA A 84 -9.95 4.85 4.34
CA ALA A 84 -11.38 5.14 4.23
C ALA A 84 -11.95 5.72 5.55
N PRO A 85 -13.12 6.39 5.51
CA PRO A 85 -13.80 6.87 6.72
C PRO A 85 -14.02 5.77 7.76
N ARG A 86 -14.12 6.17 9.04
CA ARG A 86 -14.32 5.23 10.16
C ARG A 86 -15.50 4.30 9.90
N GLY A 87 -15.29 3.00 10.09
CA GLY A 87 -16.32 1.97 9.90
C GLY A 87 -16.60 1.59 8.44
N ALA A 88 -16.00 2.25 7.45
CA ALA A 88 -16.18 1.91 6.04
C ALA A 88 -15.70 0.48 5.75
N TRP A 89 -14.46 0.14 6.13
CA TRP A 89 -13.93 -1.21 5.95
C TRP A 89 -14.68 -2.28 6.72
N THR A 90 -15.19 -1.96 7.92
CA THR A 90 -16.06 -2.87 8.68
C THR A 90 -17.35 -3.16 7.90
N THR A 91 -17.98 -2.13 7.33
CA THR A 91 -19.18 -2.27 6.51
C THR A 91 -18.90 -3.07 5.23
N ILE A 92 -17.83 -2.72 4.52
CA ILE A 92 -17.41 -3.39 3.29
C ILE A 92 -17.13 -4.87 3.58
N SER A 93 -16.29 -5.18 4.58
CA SER A 93 -15.97 -6.57 4.96
C SER A 93 -17.23 -7.38 5.28
N LYS A 94 -18.16 -6.85 6.07
CA LYS A 94 -19.47 -7.50 6.35
C LYS A 94 -20.28 -7.79 5.09
N LYS A 95 -20.22 -6.92 4.08
CA LYS A 95 -20.91 -7.13 2.78
C LYS A 95 -20.22 -8.19 1.92
N PHE A 96 -18.92 -8.38 2.10
CA PHE A 96 -18.11 -9.36 1.39
C PHE A 96 -17.73 -10.54 2.30
N TYR A 97 -18.73 -11.15 2.94
CA TYR A 97 -18.58 -12.40 3.70
C TYR A 97 -17.57 -12.33 4.86
N ASP A 98 -17.42 -11.17 5.49
CA ASP A 98 -16.45 -10.93 6.57
C ASP A 98 -14.99 -11.22 6.14
N ILE A 99 -14.71 -11.11 4.84
CA ILE A 99 -13.35 -11.26 4.32
C ILE A 99 -12.51 -10.09 4.79
N GLN A 100 -11.32 -10.41 5.31
CA GLN A 100 -10.33 -9.41 5.68
C GLN A 100 -9.76 -8.72 4.43
N PRO A 101 -9.69 -7.38 4.41
CA PRO A 101 -9.03 -6.66 3.33
C PRO A 101 -7.51 -6.88 3.31
N GLU A 102 -6.97 -7.05 2.11
CA GLU A 102 -5.56 -7.02 1.79
C GLU A 102 -5.12 -5.56 1.61
N PHE A 103 -4.39 -5.00 2.57
CA PHE A 103 -3.89 -3.62 2.49
C PHE A 103 -2.49 -3.56 1.86
N VAL A 104 -2.36 -2.81 0.76
CA VAL A 104 -1.12 -2.72 -0.02
C VAL A 104 -0.84 -1.29 -0.43
N ASP A 105 0.42 -0.89 -0.39
CA ASP A 105 0.90 0.36 -0.97
C ASP A 105 1.57 0.11 -2.33
N SER A 106 1.11 0.83 -3.36
CA SER A 106 1.63 0.69 -4.73
C SER A 106 3.11 1.06 -4.88
N LYS A 107 3.73 1.72 -3.88
CA LYS A 107 5.17 2.00 -3.88
C LYS A 107 6.07 0.77 -3.99
N TYR A 108 5.54 -0.43 -3.69
CA TYR A 108 6.27 -1.69 -3.86
C TYR A 108 6.26 -2.20 -5.32
N PHE A 109 5.37 -1.65 -6.14
CA PHE A 109 5.08 -2.04 -7.51
C PHE A 109 5.31 -0.93 -8.53
N CYS A 110 5.49 0.34 -8.16
CA CYS A 110 5.87 1.39 -9.10
C CYS A 110 6.55 2.56 -8.37
N ALA A 111 6.87 3.63 -9.12
CA ALA A 111 7.50 4.82 -8.57
C ALA A 111 6.52 5.80 -7.89
N ALA A 112 5.24 5.45 -7.77
CA ALA A 112 4.21 6.23 -7.08
C ALA A 112 3.57 5.42 -5.94
N SER A 113 3.33 6.07 -4.80
CA SER A 113 2.64 5.45 -3.67
C SER A 113 1.13 5.55 -3.84
N ARG A 114 0.40 4.47 -3.53
CA ARG A 114 -1.06 4.50 -3.46
C ARG A 114 -1.52 3.45 -2.48
N GLU A 115 -1.92 3.90 -1.30
CA GLU A 115 -2.40 3.05 -0.21
C GLU A 115 -3.85 2.60 -0.50
N SER A 116 -4.01 1.34 -0.89
CA SER A 116 -5.32 0.74 -1.19
C SER A 116 -5.58 -0.50 -0.32
N GLY A 117 -6.86 -0.80 -0.11
CA GLY A 117 -7.31 -2.07 0.42
C GLY A 117 -8.07 -2.85 -0.66
N TYR A 118 -7.90 -4.16 -0.64
CA TYR A 118 -8.52 -5.07 -1.60
C TYR A 118 -9.28 -6.18 -0.89
N ILE A 119 -10.53 -6.44 -1.28
CA ILE A 119 -11.30 -7.59 -0.81
C ILE A 119 -11.57 -8.51 -2.00
N HIS A 120 -11.14 -9.76 -1.87
CA HIS A 120 -11.26 -10.75 -2.93
C HIS A 120 -11.29 -12.17 -2.38
N ASN A 121 -11.80 -13.11 -3.17
CA ASN A 121 -11.72 -14.55 -2.94
C ASN A 121 -10.64 -15.24 -3.78
N LEU A 122 -9.78 -14.48 -4.46
CA LEU A 122 -8.67 -15.03 -5.24
C LEU A 122 -7.68 -15.82 -4.35
N PRO A 123 -7.05 -16.88 -4.89
CA PRO A 123 -5.90 -17.53 -4.28
C PRO A 123 -4.75 -16.53 -4.03
N ILE A 124 -3.99 -16.79 -2.97
CA ILE A 124 -2.85 -15.95 -2.56
C ILE A 124 -1.52 -16.68 -2.70
N GLU A 125 -1.58 -17.99 -2.90
CA GLU A 125 -0.45 -18.86 -3.21
C GLU A 125 -0.03 -18.69 -4.68
N ASN A 126 1.27 -18.84 -4.94
CA ASN A 126 1.86 -18.84 -6.29
C ASN A 126 1.56 -17.57 -7.12
N ARG A 127 1.38 -16.41 -6.45
CA ARG A 127 1.35 -15.11 -7.13
C ARG A 127 2.74 -14.78 -7.66
N GLU A 128 2.81 -14.37 -8.93
CA GLU A 128 4.06 -13.94 -9.57
C GLU A 128 4.00 -12.44 -9.91
N ALA A 129 5.18 -11.82 -9.99
CA ALA A 129 5.28 -10.43 -10.41
C ALA A 129 5.03 -10.33 -11.91
N LEU A 130 4.36 -9.26 -12.35
CA LEU A 130 4.35 -8.91 -13.77
C LEU A 130 5.75 -8.54 -14.23
N LEU A 131 6.11 -9.02 -15.43
CA LEU A 131 7.37 -8.72 -16.09
C LEU A 131 7.14 -7.76 -17.27
N PRO A 132 8.07 -6.83 -17.54
CA PRO A 132 9.30 -6.57 -16.79
C PRO A 132 9.01 -6.02 -15.38
N PHE A 133 9.95 -6.21 -14.45
CA PHE A 133 9.76 -5.68 -13.10
C PHE A 133 9.54 -4.16 -13.17
N PRO A 134 8.50 -3.65 -12.52
CA PRO A 134 8.17 -2.26 -12.63
C PRO A 134 9.20 -1.39 -11.92
N LEU A 135 9.44 -0.21 -12.49
CA LEU A 135 10.46 0.74 -12.05
C LEU A 135 9.96 1.46 -10.79
N LYS A 136 10.70 1.31 -9.69
CA LYS A 136 10.24 1.71 -8.35
C LYS A 136 10.70 3.10 -7.93
N THR A 137 11.56 3.75 -8.71
CA THR A 137 12.00 5.13 -8.43
C THR A 137 11.73 6.03 -9.62
N VAL A 138 11.53 7.32 -9.33
CA VAL A 138 11.35 8.37 -10.35
C VAL A 138 12.51 8.39 -11.33
N PHE A 139 13.73 8.11 -10.88
CA PHE A 139 14.91 8.15 -11.74
C PHE A 139 15.08 6.89 -12.59
N ASP A 140 14.56 5.75 -12.14
CA ASP A 140 14.54 4.55 -12.95
C ASP A 140 13.48 4.70 -14.05
N ALA A 141 12.28 5.19 -13.69
CA ALA A 141 11.18 5.45 -14.63
C ALA A 141 11.51 6.59 -15.61
N PHE A 142 12.06 7.70 -15.11
CA PHE A 142 12.31 8.93 -15.85
C PHE A 142 13.73 9.46 -15.58
N PRO A 143 14.77 8.87 -16.20
CA PRO A 143 16.17 9.24 -15.92
C PRO A 143 16.51 10.71 -16.18
N HIS A 144 15.76 11.36 -17.08
CA HIS A 144 16.00 12.74 -17.48
C HIS A 144 15.76 13.75 -16.35
N TYR A 145 14.91 13.44 -15.36
CA TYR A 145 14.68 14.30 -14.19
C TYR A 145 15.90 14.43 -13.28
N LYS A 146 16.80 13.43 -13.29
CA LYS A 146 18.00 13.43 -12.45
C LYS A 146 18.89 14.65 -12.67
N LYS A 147 18.89 15.21 -13.88
CA LYS A 147 19.69 16.40 -14.24
C LYS A 147 19.30 17.64 -13.43
N TRP A 148 18.01 17.79 -13.12
CA TRP A 148 17.47 18.98 -12.48
C TRP A 148 17.08 18.76 -11.02
N TRP A 149 17.16 17.50 -10.56
CA TRP A 149 16.80 17.14 -9.20
C TRP A 149 17.80 17.73 -8.19
N PRO A 150 17.37 18.60 -7.27
CA PRO A 150 18.27 19.16 -6.28
C PRO A 150 18.66 18.11 -5.23
N SER A 151 19.89 18.19 -4.73
CA SER A 151 20.40 17.27 -3.70
C SER A 151 19.63 17.33 -2.38
N TRP A 152 18.96 18.45 -2.10
CA TRP A 152 18.13 18.66 -0.91
C TRP A 152 16.70 18.13 -1.05
N ASP A 153 16.27 17.68 -2.24
CA ASP A 153 15.00 16.96 -2.42
C ASP A 153 15.27 15.45 -2.30
N PRO A 154 14.91 14.82 -1.16
CA PRO A 154 15.23 13.42 -0.89
C PRO A 154 14.29 12.45 -1.61
N ARG A 155 13.24 12.94 -2.27
CA ARG A 155 12.22 12.08 -2.87
C ARG A 155 12.85 11.17 -3.93
N ARG A 156 12.41 9.92 -3.91
CA ARG A 156 12.73 8.89 -4.90
C ARG A 156 11.47 8.27 -5.48
N GLN A 157 10.33 8.47 -4.83
CA GLN A 157 9.00 8.04 -5.22
C GLN A 157 8.07 9.25 -5.13
N LEU A 158 7.03 9.23 -5.94
CA LEU A 158 5.91 10.14 -5.88
C LEU A 158 4.87 9.63 -4.88
N ASN A 159 3.95 10.48 -4.48
CA ASN A 159 2.83 10.11 -3.63
C ASN A 159 1.68 9.56 -4.50
N CYS A 160 0.46 9.64 -3.98
CA CYS A 160 -0.74 9.22 -4.68
C CYS A 160 -1.06 10.23 -5.77
N LEU A 161 -0.85 9.83 -7.03
CA LEU A 161 -1.20 10.61 -8.21
C LEU A 161 -2.64 11.10 -8.08
N GLN A 162 -2.82 12.41 -8.20
CA GLN A 162 -4.10 13.06 -7.99
C GLN A 162 -4.70 13.49 -9.32
N ALA A 163 -6.03 13.50 -9.38
CA ALA A 163 -6.78 14.08 -10.50
C ALA A 163 -6.65 15.61 -10.58
N SER A 164 -6.30 16.26 -9.46
CA SER A 164 -6.18 17.72 -9.41
C SER A 164 -4.80 18.21 -9.82
N VAL A 165 -4.80 19.23 -10.68
CA VAL A 165 -3.58 19.84 -11.22
C VAL A 165 -3.10 21.05 -10.40
N ALA A 166 -1.80 21.11 -10.16
CA ALA A 166 -1.14 22.29 -9.63
C ALA A 166 -1.32 23.49 -10.58
N THR A 167 -1.72 24.63 -10.02
CA THR A 167 -1.86 25.85 -10.82
C THR A 167 -0.51 26.37 -11.31
N ALA A 168 -0.47 26.97 -12.50
CA ALA A 168 0.73 27.65 -13.01
C ALA A 168 1.27 28.70 -12.01
N LYS A 169 0.36 29.38 -11.30
CA LYS A 169 0.69 30.34 -10.24
C LYS A 169 1.56 29.73 -9.14
N LEU A 170 1.27 28.49 -8.73
CA LEU A 170 2.06 27.77 -7.71
C LEU A 170 3.47 27.49 -8.25
N THR A 171 3.58 26.93 -9.46
CA THR A 171 4.89 26.60 -10.06
C THR A 171 5.76 27.86 -10.25
N ASP A 172 5.16 28.98 -10.66
CA ASP A 172 5.83 30.28 -10.79
C ASP A 172 6.27 30.83 -9.43
N GLN A 173 5.44 30.66 -8.39
CA GLN A 173 5.79 31.07 -7.04
C GLN A 173 6.97 30.27 -6.50
N ILE A 174 6.99 28.95 -6.71
CA ILE A 174 8.12 28.09 -6.33
C ILE A 174 9.41 28.58 -7.03
N GLN A 175 9.35 28.79 -8.35
CA GLN A 175 10.51 29.26 -9.10
C GLN A 175 11.04 30.61 -8.59
N ARG A 176 10.17 31.59 -8.37
CA ARG A 176 10.56 32.91 -7.85
C ARG A 176 11.13 32.83 -6.44
N THR A 177 10.58 31.98 -5.59
CA THR A 177 11.00 31.84 -4.20
C THR A 177 12.40 31.24 -4.12
N LEU A 178 12.66 30.17 -4.88
CA LEU A 178 13.98 29.53 -4.96
C LEU A 178 15.04 30.41 -5.63
N ALA A 179 14.64 31.24 -6.60
CA ALA A 179 15.56 32.21 -7.21
C ALA A 179 16.03 33.30 -6.23
N ARG A 180 15.23 33.60 -5.20
CA ARG A 180 15.52 34.63 -4.20
C ARG A 180 16.21 34.09 -2.95
N SER A 181 16.04 32.81 -2.63
CA SER A 181 16.54 32.23 -1.39
C SER A 181 16.90 30.76 -1.52
N GLY A 182 18.10 30.40 -1.06
CA GLY A 182 18.56 29.02 -0.88
C GLY A 182 18.36 28.49 0.54
N ASN A 183 17.54 29.15 1.37
CA ASN A 183 17.39 28.79 2.77
C ASN A 183 16.75 27.39 2.94
N PRO A 184 17.24 26.56 3.89
CA PRO A 184 16.69 25.22 4.13
C PRO A 184 15.19 25.19 4.47
N SER A 185 14.67 26.22 5.14
CA SER A 185 13.24 26.33 5.46
C SER A 185 12.37 26.49 4.21
N VAL A 186 12.83 27.29 3.25
CA VAL A 186 12.20 27.47 1.94
C VAL A 186 12.23 26.16 1.16
N GLN A 187 13.39 25.49 1.14
CA GLN A 187 13.55 24.19 0.48
C GLN A 187 12.56 23.17 1.04
N LYS A 188 12.44 23.06 2.37
CA LYS A 188 11.47 22.16 3.02
C LYS A 188 10.05 22.45 2.58
N HIS A 189 9.63 23.72 2.63
CA HIS A 189 8.29 24.11 2.18
C HIS A 189 8.06 23.76 0.70
N VAL A 190 9.04 24.00 -0.17
CA VAL A 190 8.94 23.61 -1.59
C VAL A 190 8.84 22.10 -1.75
N VAL A 191 9.62 21.30 -1.01
CA VAL A 191 9.47 19.83 -1.05
C VAL A 191 8.06 19.42 -0.63
N ASP A 192 7.48 20.04 0.40
CA ASP A 192 6.14 19.72 0.88
C ASP A 192 5.05 20.08 -0.15
N GLU A 193 5.20 21.21 -0.85
CA GLU A 193 4.35 21.54 -2.01
C GLU A 193 4.52 20.51 -3.15
N CYS A 194 5.77 20.17 -3.49
CA CYS A 194 6.04 19.17 -4.53
C CYS A 194 5.49 17.78 -4.16
N LYS A 195 5.45 17.42 -2.88
CA LYS A 195 4.79 16.19 -2.39
C LYS A 195 3.27 16.27 -2.51
N THR A 196 2.69 17.44 -2.23
CA THR A 196 1.24 17.63 -2.24
C THR A 196 0.68 17.49 -3.64
N TRP A 197 1.43 17.96 -4.65
CA TRP A 197 1.00 18.05 -6.05
C TRP A 197 1.79 17.15 -7.00
N ASP A 198 2.56 16.22 -6.46
CA ASP A 198 3.45 15.30 -7.20
C ASP A 198 4.32 15.99 -8.28
N LEU A 199 4.86 17.17 -7.94
CA LEU A 199 5.67 17.95 -8.86
C LEU A 199 7.08 17.37 -9.03
N VAL A 200 7.56 17.41 -10.26
CA VAL A 200 8.89 16.94 -10.70
C VAL A 200 9.75 18.09 -11.19
N TRP A 201 11.08 17.94 -11.10
CA TRP A 201 12.03 18.98 -11.47
C TRP A 201 12.36 18.94 -12.96
N VAL A 202 11.93 19.95 -13.70
CA VAL A 202 12.09 20.06 -15.16
C VAL A 202 13.18 21.05 -15.59
N GLY A 203 13.72 21.82 -14.64
CA GLY A 203 14.72 22.85 -14.92
C GLY A 203 15.30 23.45 -13.64
N LYS A 204 16.30 24.32 -13.79
CA LYS A 204 16.86 25.06 -12.65
C LYS A 204 15.76 25.87 -11.96
N ASN A 205 15.47 25.53 -10.70
CA ASN A 205 14.41 26.12 -9.89
C ASN A 205 13.00 25.96 -10.49
N LYS A 206 12.81 25.04 -11.44
CA LYS A 206 11.52 24.85 -12.13
C LYS A 206 10.97 23.48 -11.82
N VAL A 207 9.68 23.47 -11.49
CA VAL A 207 8.91 22.27 -11.25
C VAL A 207 7.69 22.25 -12.18
N ALA A 208 7.25 21.07 -12.56
CA ALA A 208 6.06 20.85 -13.36
C ALA A 208 5.32 19.61 -12.86
N GLN A 209 4.10 19.42 -13.34
CA GLN A 209 3.43 18.14 -13.22
C GLN A 209 4.05 17.10 -14.13
N LEU A 210 3.77 15.83 -13.85
CA LEU A 210 4.01 14.77 -14.81
C LEU A 210 3.20 15.03 -16.09
N GLU A 211 3.79 14.67 -17.21
CA GLU A 211 3.04 14.61 -18.45
C GLU A 211 2.09 13.40 -18.43
N PRO A 212 0.96 13.45 -19.15
CA PRO A 212 -0.02 12.37 -19.10
C PRO A 212 0.52 10.99 -19.53
N ASP A 213 1.45 10.93 -20.48
CA ASP A 213 2.07 9.66 -20.87
C ASP A 213 3.02 9.10 -19.79
N GLU A 214 3.58 9.98 -18.95
CA GLU A 214 4.33 9.56 -17.77
C GLU A 214 3.40 9.01 -16.68
N MET A 215 2.23 9.62 -16.49
CA MET A 215 1.21 9.14 -15.55
C MET A 215 0.68 7.76 -15.96
N GLU A 216 0.31 7.58 -17.24
CA GLU A 216 -0.05 6.27 -17.80
C GLU A 216 1.02 5.22 -17.52
N SER A 217 2.29 5.57 -17.77
CA SER A 217 3.41 4.64 -17.54
C SER A 217 3.57 4.27 -16.07
N LEU A 218 3.33 5.18 -15.12
CA LEU A 218 3.39 4.88 -13.68
C LEU A 218 2.25 4.00 -13.20
N LEU A 219 1.08 4.16 -13.81
CA LEU A 219 -0.12 3.37 -13.55
C LEU A 219 -0.14 2.01 -14.27
N GLY A 220 0.84 1.78 -15.17
CA GLY A 220 0.96 0.54 -15.93
C GLY A 220 0.06 0.46 -17.17
N PHE A 221 -0.49 1.59 -17.62
CA PHE A 221 -1.24 1.67 -18.87
C PHE A 221 -0.31 1.73 -20.09
N PRO A 222 -0.77 1.26 -21.27
CA PRO A 222 -0.08 1.52 -22.52
C PRO A 222 0.05 3.02 -22.78
N ARG A 223 1.10 3.42 -23.51
CA ARG A 223 1.27 4.82 -23.94
C ARG A 223 0.09 5.26 -24.80
N ASP A 224 -0.37 6.48 -24.57
CA ASP A 224 -1.51 7.12 -25.25
C ASP A 224 -2.86 6.41 -24.98
N HIS A 225 -2.98 5.61 -23.92
CA HIS A 225 -4.22 4.91 -23.56
C HIS A 225 -5.41 5.86 -23.37
N THR A 226 -5.18 7.03 -22.79
CA THR A 226 -6.20 8.04 -22.50
C THR A 226 -6.16 9.20 -23.52
N ARG A 227 -5.35 9.07 -24.59
CA ARG A 227 -5.26 10.08 -25.67
C ARG A 227 -6.55 10.12 -26.50
N GLY A 228 -7.12 11.31 -26.65
CA GLY A 228 -8.38 11.55 -27.36
C GLY A 228 -9.53 11.99 -26.45
N VAL A 229 -9.32 11.91 -25.13
CA VAL A 229 -10.18 12.51 -24.10
C VAL A 229 -9.67 13.93 -23.78
N VAL A 230 -10.55 14.85 -23.37
CA VAL A 230 -10.14 16.23 -23.02
C VAL A 230 -9.13 16.19 -21.87
N LYS A 231 -8.08 17.02 -21.90
CA LYS A 231 -6.94 16.95 -20.94
C LYS A 231 -7.37 16.93 -19.47
N THR A 232 -8.38 17.71 -19.09
CA THR A 232 -8.92 17.75 -17.73
C THR A 232 -9.68 16.49 -17.33
N GLU A 233 -10.33 15.82 -18.28
CA GLU A 233 -11.00 14.55 -18.04
C GLU A 233 -9.98 13.41 -17.95
N ARG A 234 -8.89 13.49 -18.73
CA ARG A 234 -7.75 12.55 -18.68
C ARG A 234 -7.08 12.53 -17.30
N GLU A 235 -6.77 13.71 -16.76
CA GLU A 235 -6.23 13.86 -15.40
C GLU A 235 -7.21 13.31 -14.35
N GLY A 236 -8.51 13.54 -14.54
CA GLY A 236 -9.59 12.93 -13.75
C GLY A 236 -9.55 11.40 -13.72
N PHE A 237 -9.54 10.76 -14.90
CA PHE A 237 -9.50 9.31 -15.01
C PHE A 237 -8.23 8.70 -14.43
N GLU A 238 -7.08 9.31 -14.66
CA GLU A 238 -5.79 8.81 -14.17
C GLU A 238 -5.65 8.96 -12.64
N GLY A 239 -6.27 9.98 -12.04
CA GLY A 239 -6.28 10.14 -10.58
C GLY A 239 -7.27 9.23 -9.84
N GLU A 240 -8.32 8.75 -10.53
CA GLU A 240 -9.31 7.82 -9.96
C GLU A 240 -8.94 6.34 -10.16
N ALA A 241 -8.16 6.03 -11.20
CA ALA A 241 -7.64 4.69 -11.52
C ALA A 241 -6.74 4.13 -10.41
#